data_AF-A0A127SII8-F1
#
_entry.id   AF-A0A127SII8-F1
#
_cell.length_a   1.000
_cell.length_b   1.000
_cell.length_c   1.000
_cell.angle_alpha   90.00
_cell.angle_beta   90.00
_cell.angle_gamma   90.00
#
_symmetry.space_group_name_H-M   'P 1'
#
loop_
_entity.id
_entity.type
_entity.pdbx_description
1 polymer ?
#
loop_
_entity_poly.entity_id
_entity_poly.type
_entity_poly.pdbx_seq_one_letter_code
_entity_poly.pdbx_strand_id
1 'polypeptide(L)'
;MFKTTLCALLITAPCSTFAAPQQINDILHRTITPLIEQQKIPGMAVAVIYQGKPYYFTWGYADIAKKQPVTQQTLFELGSVSKTFTGVLGGDAIARGEIKLIDPSTKYWPELTAKQWNGITLLHLATYTPLAACHCRCRMTLNPQATCCASIKTGNLHGLQEHNVCMPTPVSVCSAHWL
;
A
#
# COMPACT_ATOMS: atom_id res chain seq x y z
N MET A 1 -67.20 29.27 40.71
CA MET A 1 -66.36 29.38 39.50
C MET A 1 -64.97 28.83 39.83
N PHE A 2 -64.74 27.55 39.53
CA PHE A 2 -63.46 26.87 39.77
C PHE A 2 -62.63 26.87 38.48
N LYS A 3 -61.43 27.47 38.50
CA LYS A 3 -60.45 27.39 37.39
C LYS A 3 -59.32 26.45 37.80
N THR A 4 -59.48 25.18 37.45
CA THR A 4 -58.42 24.16 37.44
C THR A 4 -57.42 24.51 36.34
N THR A 5 -56.16 24.76 36.72
CA THR A 5 -55.07 24.95 35.76
C THR A 5 -54.15 23.73 35.88
N LEU A 6 -54.23 22.85 34.88
CA LEU A 6 -53.43 21.64 34.73
C LEU A 6 -52.00 22.05 34.33
N CYS A 7 -51.02 21.86 35.21
CA CYS A 7 -49.61 21.96 34.85
C CYS A 7 -49.21 20.67 34.11
N ALA A 8 -49.12 20.74 32.79
CA ALA A 8 -48.58 19.67 31.96
C ALA A 8 -47.07 19.51 32.23
N LEU A 9 -46.71 18.40 32.87
CA LEU A 9 -45.33 17.99 33.11
C LEU A 9 -44.72 17.50 31.79
N LEU A 10 -43.99 18.38 31.10
CA LEU A 10 -43.19 18.03 29.92
C LEU A 10 -42.00 17.17 30.37
N ILE A 11 -42.12 15.86 30.17
CA ILE A 11 -41.02 14.90 30.29
C ILE A 11 -40.04 15.20 29.15
N THR A 12 -38.97 15.93 29.47
CA THR A 12 -37.81 16.06 28.58
C THR A 12 -37.13 14.70 28.48
N ALA A 13 -37.40 13.97 27.40
CA ALA A 13 -36.64 12.77 27.06
C ALA A 13 -35.16 13.18 26.86
N PRO A 14 -34.20 12.57 27.60
CA PRO A 14 -32.79 12.81 27.33
C PRO A 14 -32.48 12.29 25.93
N CYS A 15 -32.06 13.19 25.05
CA CYS A 15 -31.50 12.86 23.75
C CYS A 15 -30.24 12.02 23.99
N SER A 16 -30.30 10.72 23.70
CA SER A 16 -29.16 9.82 23.79
C SER A 16 -28.11 10.13 22.73
N THR A 17 -27.31 11.17 22.93
CA THR A 17 -26.14 11.47 22.10
C THR A 17 -24.88 10.85 22.69
N PHE A 18 -24.79 9.52 22.77
CA PHE A 18 -23.53 8.79 23.03
C PHE A 18 -23.66 7.33 22.56
N ALA A 19 -23.56 7.08 21.26
CA ALA A 19 -23.57 5.72 20.69
C ALA A 19 -22.34 5.38 19.83
N ALA A 20 -21.57 6.37 19.36
CA ALA A 20 -20.48 6.13 18.41
C ALA A 20 -19.31 5.29 18.99
N PRO A 21 -18.79 5.52 20.22
CA PRO A 21 -17.64 4.76 20.71
C PRO A 21 -17.97 3.28 20.97
N GLN A 22 -19.16 3.01 21.52
CA GLN A 22 -19.60 1.66 21.84
C GLN A 22 -19.84 0.84 20.56
N GLN A 23 -20.48 1.46 19.56
CA GLN A 23 -20.71 0.83 18.27
C GLN A 23 -19.39 0.46 17.54
N ILE A 24 -18.37 1.33 17.56
CA ILE A 24 -17.05 1.02 16.96
C ILE A 24 -16.39 -0.16 17.67
N ASN A 25 -16.45 -0.18 19.00
CA ASN A 25 -15.89 -1.25 19.81
C ASN A 25 -16.54 -2.60 19.49
N ASP A 26 -17.87 -2.64 19.44
CA ASP A 26 -18.62 -3.88 19.18
C ASP A 26 -18.31 -4.46 17.80
N ILE A 27 -18.23 -3.59 16.77
CA ILE A 27 -17.85 -4.00 15.40
C ILE A 27 -16.43 -4.56 15.38
N LEU A 28 -15.47 -3.87 16.00
CA LEU A 28 -14.09 -4.32 16.02
C LEU A 28 -13.91 -5.64 16.76
N HIS A 29 -14.54 -5.82 17.92
CA HIS A 29 -14.46 -7.09 18.63
C HIS A 29 -15.07 -8.24 17.83
N ARG A 30 -16.19 -8.01 17.14
CA ARG A 30 -16.83 -9.03 16.31
C ARG A 30 -16.00 -9.39 15.07
N THR A 31 -15.24 -8.46 14.51
CA THR A 31 -14.47 -8.67 13.28
C THR A 31 -13.03 -9.13 13.55
N ILE A 32 -12.35 -8.52 14.51
CA ILE A 32 -10.90 -8.70 14.73
C ILE A 32 -10.60 -9.90 15.63
N THR A 33 -11.38 -10.13 16.69
CA THR A 33 -11.18 -11.28 17.59
C THR A 33 -11.14 -12.63 16.85
N PRO A 34 -12.11 -12.98 15.97
CA PRO A 34 -12.04 -14.24 15.23
C PRO A 34 -10.87 -14.29 14.26
N LEU A 35 -10.45 -13.15 13.69
CA LEU A 35 -9.29 -13.09 12.79
C LEU A 35 -7.98 -13.38 13.55
N ILE A 36 -7.83 -12.83 14.75
CA ILE A 36 -6.67 -13.10 15.62
C ILE A 36 -6.58 -14.59 15.94
N GLU A 37 -7.71 -15.23 16.28
CA GLU A 37 -7.76 -16.66 16.59
C GLU A 37 -7.45 -17.53 15.36
N GLN A 38 -8.07 -17.24 14.21
CA GLN A 38 -7.89 -17.99 12.97
C GLN A 38 -6.45 -17.91 12.44
N GLN A 39 -5.84 -16.74 12.50
CA GLN A 39 -4.49 -16.48 11.99
C GLN A 39 -3.42 -16.65 13.08
N LYS A 40 -3.80 -17.01 14.31
CA LYS A 40 -2.90 -17.17 15.47
C LYS A 40 -1.97 -15.98 15.67
N ILE A 41 -2.53 -14.77 15.55
CA ILE A 41 -1.75 -13.53 15.63
C ILE A 41 -1.39 -13.27 17.10
N PRO A 42 -0.10 -13.19 17.47
CA PRO A 42 0.30 -13.07 18.87
C PRO A 42 -0.03 -11.71 19.49
N GLY A 43 -0.04 -10.65 18.69
CA GLY A 43 -0.39 -9.30 19.11
C GLY A 43 -0.80 -8.43 17.93
N MET A 44 -1.79 -7.57 18.16
CA MET A 44 -2.34 -6.67 17.13
C MET A 44 -2.72 -5.33 17.73
N ALA A 45 -2.47 -4.24 17.00
CA ALA A 45 -2.98 -2.92 17.30
C ALA A 45 -3.80 -2.41 16.11
N VAL A 46 -4.97 -1.83 16.38
CA VAL A 46 -5.86 -1.24 15.38
C VAL A 46 -6.22 0.18 15.80
N ALA A 47 -6.10 1.11 14.87
CA ALA A 47 -6.59 2.48 15.03
C ALA A 47 -7.72 2.74 14.03
N VAL A 48 -8.85 3.27 14.51
CA VAL A 48 -9.97 3.70 13.67
C VAL A 48 -10.10 5.22 13.79
N ILE A 49 -10.03 5.92 12.67
CA ILE A 49 -10.28 7.36 12.62
C ILE A 49 -11.72 7.58 12.18
N TYR A 50 -12.57 8.08 13.08
CA TYR A 50 -13.97 8.34 12.81
C TYR A 50 -14.34 9.76 13.26
N GLN A 51 -14.96 10.55 12.38
CA GLN A 51 -15.28 11.97 12.62
C GLN A 51 -14.07 12.78 13.12
N GLY A 52 -12.90 12.55 12.51
CA GLY A 52 -11.65 13.23 12.87
C GLY A 52 -11.03 12.80 14.21
N LYS A 53 -11.62 11.83 14.92
CA LYS A 53 -11.11 11.32 16.20
C LYS A 53 -10.53 9.92 16.05
N PRO A 54 -9.32 9.67 16.55
CA PRO A 54 -8.75 8.33 16.57
C PRO A 54 -9.27 7.53 17.78
N TYR A 55 -9.58 6.25 17.55
CA TYR A 55 -9.91 5.26 18.57
C TYR A 55 -8.94 4.10 18.43
N TYR A 56 -8.33 3.65 19.54
CA TYR A 56 -7.25 2.67 19.53
C TYR A 56 -7.65 1.41 20.28
N PHE A 57 -7.29 0.27 19.71
CA PHE A 57 -7.61 -1.05 20.23
C PHE A 57 -6.39 -1.95 20.12
N THR A 58 -6.10 -2.73 21.15
CA THR A 58 -4.91 -3.57 21.24
C THR A 58 -5.28 -4.95 21.75
N TRP A 59 -4.65 -5.98 21.20
CA TRP A 59 -4.82 -7.37 21.60
C TRP A 59 -3.47 -8.05 21.73
N GLY A 60 -3.38 -9.01 22.66
CA GLY A 60 -2.25 -9.93 22.77
C GLY A 60 -0.94 -9.28 23.24
N TYR A 61 0.17 -9.89 22.83
CA TYR A 61 1.53 -9.59 23.29
C TYR A 61 2.43 -9.15 22.14
N ALA A 62 3.22 -8.10 22.39
CA ALA A 62 4.32 -7.68 21.54
C ALA A 62 5.53 -8.63 21.66
N ASP A 63 5.74 -9.21 22.85
CA ASP A 63 6.75 -10.24 23.11
C ASP A 63 6.09 -11.37 23.91
N ILE A 64 5.97 -12.54 23.29
CA ILE A 64 5.31 -13.72 23.88
C ILE A 64 6.14 -14.26 25.05
N ALA A 65 7.47 -14.29 24.91
CA ALA A 65 8.36 -14.86 25.92
C ALA A 65 8.38 -14.01 27.18
N LYS A 66 8.42 -12.68 27.03
CA LYS A 66 8.37 -11.72 28.15
C LYS A 66 6.95 -11.38 28.60
N LYS A 67 5.92 -11.89 27.91
CA LYS A 67 4.52 -11.53 28.11
C LYS A 67 4.29 -10.02 28.10
N GLN A 68 5.01 -9.31 27.22
CA GLN A 68 4.89 -7.86 27.08
C GLN A 68 3.62 -7.56 26.27
N PRO A 69 2.61 -6.85 26.83
CA PRO A 69 1.39 -6.55 26.09
C PRO A 69 1.66 -5.60 24.93
N VAL A 70 0.85 -5.69 23.87
CA VAL A 70 0.79 -4.64 22.85
C VAL A 70 0.20 -3.39 23.48
N THR A 71 0.84 -2.25 23.24
CA THR A 71 0.37 -0.92 23.64
C THR A 71 0.41 0.03 22.46
N GLN A 72 -0.11 1.24 22.62
CA GLN A 72 -0.01 2.29 21.60
C GLN A 72 1.43 2.72 21.30
N GLN A 73 2.38 2.36 22.16
CA GLN A 73 3.81 2.66 22.02
C GLN A 73 4.58 1.49 21.38
N THR A 74 3.93 0.36 21.13
CA THR A 74 4.57 -0.78 20.47
C THR A 74 4.92 -0.43 19.02
N LEU A 75 6.18 -0.66 18.66
CA LEU A 75 6.66 -0.51 17.30
C LEU A 75 6.37 -1.78 16.50
N PHE A 76 5.82 -1.61 15.30
CA PHE A 76 5.57 -2.67 14.35
C PHE A 76 6.36 -2.44 13.06
N GLU A 77 6.81 -3.52 12.44
CA GLU A 77 7.37 -3.45 11.09
C GLU A 77 6.24 -3.20 10.07
N LEU A 78 6.32 -2.08 9.35
CA LEU A 78 5.28 -1.64 8.42
C LEU A 78 5.36 -2.31 7.03
N GLY A 79 6.50 -2.90 6.69
CA GLY A 79 6.73 -3.53 5.39
C GLY A 79 6.42 -2.59 4.21
N SER A 80 5.59 -3.04 3.26
CA SER A 80 5.25 -2.25 2.08
C SER A 80 4.46 -0.96 2.37
N VAL A 81 3.88 -0.80 3.56
CA VAL A 81 3.28 0.48 3.96
C VAL A 81 4.34 1.59 4.03
N SER A 82 5.61 1.25 4.31
CA SER A 82 6.73 2.20 4.26
C SER A 82 6.87 2.93 2.91
N LYS A 83 6.43 2.33 1.81
CA LYS A 83 6.49 2.96 0.48
C LYS A 83 5.59 4.19 0.34
N THR A 84 4.53 4.29 1.16
CA THR A 84 3.71 5.50 1.22
C THR A 84 4.52 6.69 1.73
N PHE A 85 5.38 6.48 2.73
CA PHE A 85 6.30 7.49 3.23
C PHE A 85 7.31 7.90 2.16
N THR A 86 7.90 6.93 1.45
CA THR A 86 8.81 7.20 0.32
C THR A 86 8.11 8.01 -0.78
N GLY A 87 6.86 7.68 -1.11
CA GLY A 87 6.07 8.42 -2.09
C GLY A 87 5.80 9.86 -1.67
N VAL A 88 5.42 10.08 -0.41
CA VAL A 88 5.23 11.44 0.15
C VAL A 88 6.53 12.23 0.17
N LEU A 89 7.65 11.61 0.58
CA LEU A 89 8.96 12.25 0.56
C LEU A 89 9.38 12.63 -0.87
N GLY A 90 9.13 11.77 -1.86
CA GLY A 90 9.32 12.10 -3.27
C GLY A 90 8.42 13.27 -3.72
N GLY A 91 7.17 13.29 -3.27
CA GLY A 91 6.25 14.41 -3.50
C GLY A 91 6.76 15.73 -2.91
N ASP A 92 7.31 15.71 -1.70
CA ASP A 92 7.93 16.87 -1.05
C ASP A 92 9.14 17.38 -1.84
N ALA A 93 10.02 16.48 -2.30
CA ALA A 93 11.16 16.85 -3.14
C ALA A 93 10.72 17.47 -4.49
N ILE A 94 9.61 17.01 -5.07
CA ILE A 94 9.00 17.63 -6.26
C ILE A 94 8.49 19.03 -5.92
N ALA A 95 7.80 19.21 -4.78
CA ALA A 95 7.28 20.50 -4.35
C ALA A 95 8.40 21.53 -4.09
N ARG A 96 9.57 21.06 -3.62
CA ARG A 96 10.79 21.88 -3.47
C ARG A 96 11.52 22.16 -4.78
N GLY A 97 11.10 21.53 -5.88
CA GLY A 97 11.75 21.66 -7.19
C GLY A 97 13.08 20.93 -7.32
N GLU A 98 13.41 20.04 -6.38
CA GLU A 98 14.66 19.26 -6.36
C GLU A 98 14.66 18.16 -7.42
N ILE A 99 13.48 17.55 -7.65
CA ILE A 99 13.29 16.50 -8.66
C ILE A 99 12.05 16.74 -9.52
N LYS A 100 12.02 16.16 -10.73
CA LYS A 100 10.82 16.11 -11.58
C LYS A 100 10.53 14.66 -11.96
N LEU A 101 9.25 14.26 -11.94
CA LEU A 101 8.84 12.90 -12.32
C LEU A 101 9.21 12.55 -13.77
N ILE A 102 9.32 13.55 -14.64
CA ILE A 102 9.71 13.37 -16.04
C ILE A 102 11.23 13.28 -16.24
N ASP A 103 12.03 13.51 -15.20
CA ASP A 103 13.48 13.42 -15.32
C ASP A 103 13.88 11.96 -15.58
N PRO A 104 14.87 11.72 -16.45
CA PRO A 104 15.41 10.39 -16.67
C PRO A 104 16.12 9.90 -15.39
N SER A 105 16.00 8.61 -15.08
CA SER A 105 16.62 8.03 -13.88
C SER A 105 18.15 8.20 -13.87
N THR A 106 18.77 8.24 -15.05
CA THR A 106 20.21 8.45 -15.24
C THR A 106 20.70 9.84 -14.81
N LYS A 107 19.80 10.83 -14.65
CA LYS A 107 20.14 12.16 -14.13
C LYS A 107 20.58 12.11 -12.66
N TYR A 108 19.93 11.26 -11.86
CA TYR A 108 20.19 11.13 -10.42
C TYR A 108 21.14 9.99 -10.09
N TRP A 109 21.30 9.03 -11.01
CA TRP A 109 22.25 7.93 -10.88
C TRP A 109 23.01 7.74 -12.20
N PRO A 110 24.12 8.48 -12.41
CA PRO A 110 24.86 8.48 -13.68
C PRO A 110 25.55 7.15 -14.00
N GLU A 111 25.81 6.30 -13.01
CA GLU A 111 26.40 4.96 -13.19
C GLU A 111 25.43 3.98 -13.88
N LEU A 112 24.13 4.31 -14.01
CA LEU A 112 23.14 3.55 -14.79
C LEU A 112 23.37 3.72 -16.30
N THR A 113 24.52 3.23 -16.78
CA THR A 113 25.00 3.40 -18.17
C THR A 113 24.39 2.40 -19.17
N ALA A 114 23.74 1.36 -18.67
CA ALA A 114 23.23 0.29 -19.50
C ALA A 114 21.99 0.76 -20.30
N LYS A 115 21.93 0.40 -21.59
CA LYS A 115 20.95 0.95 -22.56
C LYS A 115 19.49 0.77 -22.18
N GLN A 116 19.17 -0.24 -21.36
CA GLN A 116 17.80 -0.48 -20.87
C GLN A 116 17.26 0.63 -19.97
N TRP A 117 18.13 1.47 -19.39
CA TRP A 117 17.72 2.61 -18.56
C TRP A 117 17.32 3.84 -19.38
N ASN A 118 17.59 3.84 -20.69
CA ASN A 118 17.24 4.95 -21.56
C ASN A 118 15.71 5.06 -21.69
N GLY A 119 15.18 6.25 -21.40
CA GLY A 119 13.75 6.53 -21.44
C GLY A 119 12.99 6.13 -20.16
N ILE A 120 13.65 5.49 -19.19
CA ILE A 120 13.07 5.29 -17.85
C ILE A 120 13.17 6.60 -17.08
N THR A 121 12.04 7.08 -16.58
CA THR A 121 11.94 8.31 -15.78
C THR A 121 11.64 7.97 -14.32
N LEU A 122 11.77 8.96 -13.44
CA LEU A 122 11.36 8.81 -12.04
C LEU A 122 9.88 8.43 -11.89
N LEU A 123 9.00 8.89 -12.79
CA LEU A 123 7.60 8.49 -12.83
C LEU A 123 7.49 6.97 -12.94
N HIS A 124 8.19 6.39 -13.92
CA HIS A 124 8.13 4.95 -14.17
C HIS A 124 8.62 4.12 -12.99
N LEU A 125 9.61 4.62 -12.25
CA LEU A 125 10.08 3.97 -11.01
C LEU A 125 9.05 4.08 -9.88
N ALA A 126 8.49 5.28 -9.69
CA ALA A 126 7.51 5.53 -8.63
C ALA A 126 6.19 4.77 -8.82
N THR A 127 5.80 4.49 -10.07
CA THR A 127 4.54 3.81 -10.42
C THR A 127 4.69 2.34 -10.80
N TYR A 128 5.87 1.75 -10.62
CA TYR A 128 6.16 0.36 -11.00
C TYR A 128 5.93 0.04 -12.49
N THR A 129 6.13 1.03 -13.37
CA THR A 129 6.01 0.88 -14.84
C THR A 129 7.31 1.13 -15.62
N PRO A 130 8.50 0.70 -15.17
CA PRO A 130 9.75 0.90 -15.92
C PRO A 130 9.76 0.16 -17.26
N LEU A 131 9.00 -0.93 -17.38
CA LEU A 131 8.90 -1.73 -18.60
C LEU A 131 8.08 -1.07 -19.71
N ALA A 132 7.18 -0.13 -19.39
CA ALA A 132 6.41 0.61 -20.40
C ALA A 132 7.31 1.61 -21.18
N ALA A 133 8.45 1.98 -20.60
CA ALA A 133 9.46 2.80 -21.25
C ALA A 133 10.38 2.01 -22.19
N CYS A 134 10.47 0.69 -22.00
CA CYS A 134 11.08 -0.18 -22.99
C CYS A 134 10.20 -0.14 -24.24
N HIS A 135 10.64 0.62 -25.24
CA HIS A 135 10.13 0.52 -26.61
C HIS A 135 10.38 -0.91 -27.12
N CYS A 136 9.49 -1.84 -26.81
CA CYS A 136 9.34 -3.08 -27.56
C CYS A 136 8.88 -2.66 -28.96
N ARG A 137 9.84 -2.59 -29.89
CA ARG A 137 9.55 -2.41 -31.31
C ARG A 137 8.93 -3.70 -31.81
N CYS A 138 7.64 -3.92 -31.52
CA CYS A 138 6.85 -4.97 -32.15
C CYS A 138 6.80 -4.64 -33.64
N ARG A 139 7.66 -5.29 -34.43
CA ARG A 139 7.50 -5.34 -35.88
C ARG A 139 6.22 -6.13 -36.13
N MET A 140 5.10 -5.44 -36.34
CA MET A 140 3.84 -6.05 -36.74
C MET A 140 4.02 -6.68 -38.12
N THR A 141 4.48 -7.93 -38.17
CA THR A 141 4.08 -8.81 -39.26
C THR A 141 2.71 -9.35 -38.88
N LEU A 142 1.70 -9.04 -39.70
CA LEU A 142 0.34 -9.56 -39.62
C LEU A 142 0.37 -11.09 -39.69
N ASN A 143 0.57 -11.76 -38.56
CA ASN A 143 0.40 -13.19 -38.39
C ASN A 143 -0.37 -13.43 -37.09
N PRO A 144 -1.56 -14.06 -37.12
CA PRO A 144 -2.39 -14.31 -35.93
C PRO A 144 -1.77 -15.29 -34.91
N GLN A 145 -0.54 -15.78 -35.16
CA GLN A 145 0.28 -16.54 -34.20
C GLN A 145 1.47 -15.75 -33.62
N ALA A 146 1.44 -14.41 -33.64
CA ALA A 146 2.56 -13.59 -33.17
C ALA A 146 2.78 -13.73 -31.65
N THR A 147 3.70 -14.62 -31.28
CA THR A 147 4.26 -14.72 -29.92
C THR A 147 5.09 -13.48 -29.61
N CYS A 148 4.80 -12.81 -28.49
CA CYS A 148 5.61 -11.70 -28.01
C CYS A 148 6.93 -12.28 -27.44
N CYS A 149 7.96 -12.39 -28.27
CA CYS A 149 9.27 -12.83 -27.82
C CYS A 149 10.05 -11.63 -27.25
N ALA A 150 10.33 -11.66 -25.96
CA ALA A 150 11.29 -10.75 -25.35
C ALA A 150 12.70 -11.32 -25.57
N SER A 151 13.60 -10.52 -26.15
CA SER A 151 15.03 -10.86 -26.17
C SER A 151 15.64 -10.38 -24.87
N ILE A 152 15.90 -11.31 -23.95
CA ILE A 152 16.55 -11.01 -22.67
C ILE A 152 18.04 -11.26 -22.87
N LYS A 153 18.84 -10.17 -22.85
CA LYS A 153 20.29 -10.27 -22.78
C LYS A 153 20.71 -10.32 -21.32
N THR A 154 21.03 -11.52 -20.83
CA THR A 154 21.75 -11.69 -19.57
C THR A 154 23.26 -11.71 -19.86
N GLY A 155 24.00 -10.82 -19.21
CA GLY A 155 25.46 -10.77 -19.30
C GLY A 155 26.10 -11.12 -17.96
N ASN A 156 27.16 -11.94 -17.99
CA ASN A 156 28.12 -12.07 -16.91
C ASN A 156 29.52 -11.67 -17.42
N LEU A 157 30.52 -11.58 -16.54
CA LEU A 157 31.91 -11.18 -16.81
C LEU A 157 32.62 -12.00 -17.91
N HIS A 158 32.01 -13.07 -18.43
CA HIS A 158 32.54 -13.94 -19.49
C HIS A 158 31.81 -13.81 -20.85
N GLY A 159 30.85 -12.91 -21.02
CA GLY A 159 30.20 -12.65 -22.30
C GLY A 159 28.68 -12.52 -22.25
N LEU A 160 28.10 -12.01 -23.35
CA LEU A 160 26.67 -11.84 -23.56
C LEU A 160 26.09 -13.10 -24.19
N GLN A 161 25.20 -13.82 -23.50
CA GLN A 161 24.38 -14.86 -24.10
C GLN A 161 22.99 -14.31 -24.42
N GLU A 162 22.58 -14.44 -25.67
CA GLU A 162 21.23 -14.12 -26.13
C GLU A 162 20.32 -15.33 -25.90
N HIS A 163 19.31 -15.17 -25.04
CA HIS A 163 18.25 -16.14 -24.87
C HIS A 163 16.94 -15.55 -25.37
N ASN A 164 16.38 -16.17 -26.40
CA ASN A 164 15.03 -15.85 -26.86
C ASN A 164 14.03 -16.60 -26.00
N VAL A 165 13.34 -15.88 -25.12
CA VAL A 165 12.24 -16.44 -24.33
C VAL A 165 10.95 -16.03 -25.00
N CYS A 166 10.34 -17.00 -25.70
CA CYS A 166 9.02 -16.85 -26.30
C CYS A 166 8.02 -17.47 -25.31
N MET A 167 7.31 -16.62 -24.57
CA MET A 167 6.24 -17.09 -23.69
C MET A 167 4.93 -17.17 -24.48
N PRO A 168 4.19 -18.29 -24.43
CA PRO A 168 2.81 -18.30 -24.85
C PRO A 168 2.00 -17.53 -23.81
N THR A 169 1.69 -16.26 -24.08
CA THR A 169 0.82 -15.49 -23.18
C THR A 169 -0.59 -16.09 -23.18
N PRO A 170 -1.23 -16.13 -22.02
CA PRO A 170 -2.31 -15.18 -21.82
C PRO A 170 -1.94 -14.24 -20.68
N VAL A 171 -1.76 -12.97 -21.06
CA VAL A 171 -1.86 -11.73 -20.27
C VAL A 171 -2.00 -11.91 -18.75
N SER A 172 -0.98 -12.38 -18.05
CA SER A 172 -0.76 -12.09 -16.63
C SER A 172 0.60 -12.64 -16.19
N VAL A 173 1.22 -11.92 -15.26
CA VAL A 173 2.37 -12.35 -14.47
C VAL A 173 3.75 -12.27 -15.16
N CYS A 174 4.20 -11.03 -15.41
CA CYS A 174 5.60 -10.69 -15.09
C CYS A 174 5.62 -10.13 -13.64
N SER A 175 5.47 -11.00 -12.64
CA SER A 175 5.77 -10.62 -11.25
C SER A 175 7.29 -10.62 -11.09
N ALA A 176 7.88 -9.44 -11.06
CA ALA A 176 9.24 -9.29 -10.55
C ALA A 176 9.17 -9.38 -9.01
N HIS A 177 9.50 -10.57 -8.47
CA HIS A 177 9.87 -10.72 -7.07
C HIS A 177 11.22 -10.03 -6.89
N TRP A 178 11.21 -8.82 -6.34
CA TRP A 178 12.42 -8.17 -5.83
C TRP A 178 12.44 -8.42 -4.32
N LEU A 179 13.31 -9.34 -3.90
CA LEU A 179 13.89 -9.42 -2.55
C LEU A 179 15.35 -8.96 -2.67
#